data_AF-A0A822D3Q3-F1
#
_entry.id   AF-A0A822D3Q3-F1
#
_cell.length_a   1.000
_cell.length_b   1.000
_cell.length_c   1.000
_cell.angle_alpha   90.00
_cell.angle_beta   90.00
_cell.angle_gamma   90.00
#
_symmetry.space_group_name_H-M   'P 1'
#
loop_
_entity.id
_entity.type
_entity.pdbx_description
1 polymer ?
#
loop_
_entity_poly.entity_id
_entity_poly.type
_entity_poly.pdbx_seq_one_letter_code
_entity_poly.pdbx_strand_id
1 'polypeptide(L)'
;MLEIRIYCKFLPLNFDHLENFISPTDYSPLNNNAKAIEIKNKHYKIIQETKRQWLNYFLNIYEIKIQEYEQQYQNEFIKLRSLFSNNNDT
;
A
#
# COMPACT_ATOMS: atom_id res chain seq x y z
N MET A 1 8.17 19.41 12.59
CA MET A 1 8.05 18.05 12.02
C MET A 1 7.27 17.22 13.02
N LEU A 2 5.94 17.28 12.95
CA LEU A 2 5.09 16.44 13.77
C LEU A 2 5.21 15.02 13.21
N GLU A 3 5.75 14.12 14.03
CA GLU A 3 5.66 12.68 13.84
C GLU A 3 4.18 12.27 13.83
N ILE A 4 3.52 12.49 12.70
CA ILE A 4 2.29 11.78 12.41
C ILE A 4 2.75 10.35 12.14
N ARG A 5 2.85 9.56 13.22
CA ARG A 5 2.83 8.11 13.13
C ARG A 5 1.43 7.76 12.67
N ILE A 6 1.21 7.92 11.37
CA ILE A 6 0.03 7.45 10.69
C ILE A 6 -0.01 5.96 11.00
N TYR A 7 -0.98 5.55 11.82
CA TYR A 7 -1.37 4.16 12.08
C TYR A 7 -1.92 3.50 10.80
N CYS A 8 -1.43 3.88 9.62
CA CYS A 8 -1.71 3.20 8.39
C CYS A 8 -1.01 1.86 8.51
N LYS A 9 -1.80 0.79 8.58
CA LYS A 9 -1.38 -0.50 8.07
C LYS A 9 -1.09 -0.29 6.58
N PHE A 10 0.09 0.22 6.27
CA PHE A 10 0.54 0.62 4.92
C PHE A 10 0.47 -0.54 3.93
N LEU A 11 0.37 -1.76 4.43
CA LEU A 11 0.21 -2.96 3.64
C LEU A 11 -1.03 -3.71 4.08
N PRO A 12 -1.78 -4.32 3.13
CA PRO A 12 -2.85 -5.24 3.48
C PRO A 12 -2.28 -6.38 4.33
N LEU A 13 -3.08 -6.85 5.29
CA LEU A 13 -2.70 -7.89 6.27
C LEU A 13 -2.12 -9.17 5.63
N ASN A 14 -2.49 -9.44 4.38
CA ASN A 14 -2.09 -10.65 3.67
C ASN A 14 -0.84 -10.46 2.77
N PHE A 15 -0.22 -9.28 2.80
CA PHE A 15 0.94 -8.98 1.95
C PHE A 15 2.12 -9.93 2.20
N ASP A 16 2.38 -10.26 3.46
CA ASP A 16 3.45 -11.21 3.81
C ASP A 16 3.09 -12.64 3.40
N HIS A 17 1.79 -12.96 3.41
CA HIS A 17 1.24 -14.28 3.10
C HIS A 17 0.91 -14.50 1.63
N LEU A 18 1.32 -13.61 0.73
CA LEU A 18 0.97 -13.65 -0.69
C LEU A 18 1.40 -14.96 -1.39
N GLU A 19 2.49 -15.55 -0.90
CA GLU A 19 2.98 -16.87 -1.32
C GLU A 19 2.01 -18.02 -1.05
N ASN A 20 1.10 -17.87 -0.08
CA ASN A 20 0.09 -18.89 0.24
C ASN A 20 -1.08 -18.86 -0.76
N PHE A 21 -1.35 -17.71 -1.37
CA PHE A 21 -2.45 -17.53 -2.34
C PHE A 21 -2.03 -17.88 -3.76
N ILE A 22 -0.79 -17.54 -4.11
CA ILE A 22 -0.18 -17.98 -5.35
C ILE A 22 0.43 -19.33 -5.01
N SER A 23 -0.34 -20.41 -5.05
CA SER A 23 0.20 -21.76 -4.92
C SER A 23 0.71 -22.25 -6.29
N PRO A 24 1.86 -22.93 -6.37
CA PRO A 24 2.28 -23.53 -7.64
C PRO A 24 1.33 -24.69 -7.97
N THR A 25 0.52 -24.53 -9.02
CA THR A 25 -0.44 -25.55 -9.50
C THR A 25 0.20 -26.75 -10.20
N ASP A 26 1.52 -26.79 -10.32
CA ASP A 26 2.19 -27.78 -11.15
C ASP A 26 2.69 -28.97 -10.32
N TYR A 27 1.87 -30.03 -10.29
CA TYR A 27 2.32 -31.36 -9.88
C TYR A 27 3.31 -31.90 -10.93
N SER A 28 4.61 -31.65 -10.74
CA SER A 28 5.65 -32.23 -11.59
C SER A 28 6.07 -33.59 -11.01
N PRO A 29 6.01 -34.70 -11.78
CA PRO A 29 6.53 -35.97 -11.32
C PRO A 29 8.04 -35.82 -11.03
N LEU A 30 8.42 -36.23 -9.83
CA LEU A 30 9.67 -35.96 -9.08
C LEU A 30 11.01 -36.34 -9.74
N ASN A 31 11.05 -36.69 -11.03
CA ASN A 31 12.26 -37.27 -11.63
C ASN A 31 13.16 -36.27 -12.39
N ASN A 32 12.91 -34.96 -12.28
CA ASN A 32 13.72 -33.98 -13.00
C ASN A 32 14.02 -32.73 -12.15
N ASN A 33 15.10 -32.80 -11.36
CA ASN A 33 15.51 -31.76 -10.41
C ASN A 33 15.68 -30.38 -11.07
N ALA A 34 16.17 -30.32 -12.30
CA ALA A 34 16.31 -29.06 -13.04
C ALA A 34 14.95 -28.38 -13.29
N LYS A 35 13.93 -29.17 -13.63
CA LYS A 35 12.57 -28.68 -13.88
C LYS A 35 11.89 -28.19 -12.59
N ALA A 36 12.13 -28.88 -11.47
CA ALA A 36 11.64 -28.45 -10.15
C ALA A 36 12.26 -27.10 -9.73
N ILE A 37 13.56 -26.92 -9.95
CA ILE A 37 14.26 -25.65 -9.67
C ILE A 37 13.71 -24.52 -10.55
N GLU A 38 13.50 -24.78 -11.84
CA GLU A 38 12.96 -23.79 -12.77
C GLU A 38 11.54 -23.32 -12.37
N ILE A 39 10.66 -24.26 -12.00
CA ILE A 39 9.30 -23.96 -11.53
C ILE A 39 9.37 -23.12 -10.25
N LYS A 40 10.23 -23.48 -9.28
CA LYS A 40 10.41 -22.71 -8.05
C LYS A 40 10.91 -21.29 -8.32
N ASN A 41 11.84 -21.12 -9.25
CA ASN A 41 12.36 -19.80 -9.62
C ASN A 41 11.31 -18.94 -10.32
N LYS A 42 10.52 -19.52 -11.23
CA LYS A 42 9.39 -18.84 -11.88
C LYS A 42 8.36 -18.38 -10.87
N HIS A 43 8.02 -19.27 -9.93
CA HIS A 43 7.09 -18.99 -8.86
C HIS A 43 7.56 -17.82 -7.98
N TYR A 44 8.81 -17.87 -7.53
CA TYR A 44 9.40 -16.79 -6.74
C TYR A 44 9.37 -15.45 -7.50
N LYS A 45 9.68 -15.45 -8.80
CA LYS A 45 9.62 -14.26 -9.64
C LYS A 45 8.20 -13.67 -9.71
N ILE A 46 7.18 -14.52 -9.85
CA ILE A 46 5.77 -14.09 -9.85
C ILE A 46 5.40 -13.46 -8.51
N ILE A 47 5.70 -14.12 -7.38
CA ILE A 47 5.38 -13.59 -6.04
C ILE A 47 6.04 -12.23 -5.83
N GLN A 48 7.33 -12.08 -6.16
CA GLN A 48 8.04 -10.82 -5.99
C GLN A 48 7.47 -9.70 -6.85
N GLU A 49 7.11 -10.01 -8.10
CA GLU A 49 6.49 -9.03 -8.99
C GLU A 49 5.11 -8.61 -8.48
N THR A 50 4.29 -9.55 -8.00
CA THR A 50 2.98 -9.23 -7.41
C THR A 50 3.13 -8.37 -6.16
N LYS A 51 4.08 -8.70 -5.27
CA LYS A 51 4.40 -7.87 -4.09
C LYS A 51 4.79 -6.45 -4.50
N ARG A 52 5.63 -6.30 -5.52
CA ARG A 52 6.03 -4.99 -6.06
C ARG A 52 4.83 -4.19 -6.57
N GLN A 53 3.95 -4.82 -7.36
CA GLN A 53 2.76 -4.15 -7.90
C GLN A 53 1.79 -3.73 -6.80
N TRP A 54 1.56 -4.60 -5.82
CA TRP A 54 0.72 -4.27 -4.66
C TRP A 54 1.31 -3.09 -3.88
N LEU A 55 2.60 -3.11 -3.58
CA LEU A 55 3.26 -2.02 -2.87
C LEU A 55 3.06 -0.68 -3.60
N ASN A 56 3.32 -0.65 -4.92
CA ASN A 56 3.13 0.56 -5.72
C ASN A 56 1.68 1.05 -5.71
N TYR A 57 0.72 0.13 -5.84
CA TYR A 57 -0.70 0.47 -5.82
C TYR A 57 -1.14 1.08 -4.48
N PHE A 58 -0.76 0.45 -3.36
CA PHE A 58 -1.10 0.96 -2.03
C PHE A 58 -0.42 2.29 -1.73
N LEU A 59 0.86 2.45 -2.07
CA LEU A 59 1.57 3.73 -1.90
C LEU A 59 0.87 4.87 -2.64
N ASN A 60 0.43 4.63 -3.89
CA ASN A 60 -0.31 5.63 -4.65
C ASN A 60 -1.65 6.01 -3.98
N ILE A 61 -2.40 5.02 -3.48
CA ILE A 61 -3.63 5.29 -2.72
C ILE A 61 -3.34 6.15 -1.48
N TYR A 62 -2.26 5.84 -0.75
CA TYR A 62 -1.90 6.60 0.45
C TYR A 62 -1.47 8.02 0.11
N GLU A 63 -0.71 8.21 -0.96
CA GLU A 63 -0.32 9.54 -1.43
C GLU A 63 -1.55 10.42 -1.71
N ILE A 64 -2.52 9.88 -2.45
CA ILE A 64 -3.79 10.57 -2.73
C ILE A 64 -4.52 10.89 -1.42
N LYS A 65 -4.62 9.94 -0.49
CA LYS A 65 -5.29 10.16 0.81
C LYS A 65 -4.62 11.25 1.63
N ILE A 66 -3.28 11.31 1.64
CA ILE A 66 -2.53 12.35 2.35
C ILE A 66 -2.84 13.72 1.75
N GLN A 67 -2.88 13.83 0.42
CA GLN A 67 -3.24 15.07 -0.26
C GLN A 67 -4.68 15.50 0.06
N GLU A 68 -5.62 14.56 0.07
CA GLU A 68 -7.02 14.82 0.48
C GLU A 68 -7.10 15.38 1.91
N TYR A 69 -6.38 14.76 2.86
CA TYR A 69 -6.36 15.24 4.24
C TYR A 69 -5.71 16.62 4.39
N GLU A 70 -4.63 16.88 3.66
CA GLU A 70 -3.99 18.19 3.65
C GLU A 70 -4.96 19.27 3.14
N GLN A 71 -5.68 18.99 2.05
CA GLN A 71 -6.68 19.90 1.52
C GLN A 71 -7.83 20.14 2.51
N GLN A 72 -8.34 19.09 3.16
CA GLN A 72 -9.38 19.23 4.19
C GLN A 72 -8.90 20.09 5.36
N TYR A 73 -7.67 19.86 5.82
CA TYR A 73 -7.07 20.64 6.90
C TYR A 73 -6.95 22.12 6.54
N GLN A 74 -6.46 22.43 5.33
CA GLN A 74 -6.37 23.82 4.86
C GLN A 74 -7.75 24.48 4.77
N ASN A 75 -8.76 23.77 4.28
CA ASN A 75 -10.12 24.28 4.19
C ASN A 75 -10.71 24.60 5.58
N GLU A 76 -10.54 23.71 6.56
CA GLU A 76 -10.98 23.96 7.94
C GLU A 76 -10.23 25.14 8.57
N PHE A 77 -8.93 25.26 8.32
CA PHE A 77 -8.15 26.39 8.80
C PHE A 77 -8.63 27.74 8.22
N ILE A 78 -8.97 27.78 6.92
CA ILE A 78 -9.53 28.97 6.27
C ILE A 78 -10.89 29.33 6.87
N LYS A 79 -11.78 28.35 7.06
CA LYS A 79 -13.09 28.57 7.69
C LYS A 79 -12.93 29.17 9.08
N LEU A 80 -12.10 28.56 9.92
CA LEU A 80 -11.81 29.06 11.27
C LEU A 80 -11.28 30.50 11.23
N ARG A 81 -10.33 30.79 10.34
CA ARG A 81 -9.78 32.14 10.18
C ARG A 81 -10.87 33.16 9.82
N SER A 82 -11.77 32.83 8.89
CA SER A 82 -12.88 33.73 8.53
C SER A 82 -13.86 34.01 9.67
N LEU A 83 -14.13 33.01 10.51
CA LEU A 83 -14.97 33.17 11.70
C LEU A 83 -14.35 34.14 12.71
N PHE A 84 -13.03 34.06 12.94
CA PHE A 84 -12.35 34.98 13.85
C PHE A 84 -12.20 36.40 13.27
N SER A 85 -12.06 36.56 11.95
CA SER A 85 -12.03 37.88 11.33
C SER A 85 -13.39 38.59 11.41
N ASN A 86 -14.49 37.89 11.13
CA ASN A 86 -15.84 38.49 11.16
C ASN A 86 -16.32 38.88 12.57
N ASN A 87 -15.81 38.22 13.62
CA ASN A 87 -16.17 38.53 15.01
C ASN A 87 -15.44 39.76 15.58
N ASN A 88 -14.41 40.28 14.88
CA ASN A 88 -13.65 41.46 15.33
C ASN A 88 -14.15 42.77 14.69
N ASP A 89 -15.12 42.70 13.77
CA ASP A 89 -15.71 43.84 13.07
C ASP A 89 -17.09 44.27 13.64
N THR A 90 -17.49 43.73 14.79
CA THR A 90 -18.67 44.14 15.59
C THR A 90 -18.27 44.57 16.99
#